data_AF-A0A5J4PHD0-F1
#
_entry.id   AF-A0A5J4PHD0-F1
#
_cell.length_a   1.000
_cell.length_b   1.000
_cell.length_c   1.000
_cell.angle_alpha   90.00
_cell.angle_beta   90.00
_cell.angle_gamma   90.00
#
_symmetry.space_group_name_H-M   'P 1'
#
loop_
_entity.id
_entity.type
_entity.pdbx_description
1 polymer ?
#
loop_
_entity_poly.entity_id
_entity_poly.type
_entity_poly.pdbx_seq_one_letter_code
_entity_poly.pdbx_strand_id
1 'polypeptide(L)'
;MSDLFIKGTAFGFDYKTWIEDKKLLSSLLLSVLDTWFRTIYNAQGIIVSEISKEQEREYGRIKNAILGFEGDLHNLTVNYHLLTSLVKNDNIDKGIKSLYISLLIENYIMNIRSLYDFCSFFPRIIMSIEN
;
A
#
# COMPACT_ATOMS: atom_id res chain seq x y z
N MET A 1 -26.25 -13.73 -8.89
CA MET A 1 -26.52 -12.33 -9.26
C MET A 1 -25.21 -11.79 -9.80
N SER A 2 -25.19 -11.18 -10.98
CA SER A 2 -23.98 -10.60 -11.58
C SER A 2 -23.55 -9.38 -10.77
N ASP A 3 -22.31 -9.40 -10.28
CA ASP A 3 -21.74 -8.35 -9.42
C ASP A 3 -21.81 -6.97 -10.10
N LEU A 4 -22.39 -5.98 -9.41
CA LEU A 4 -22.56 -4.62 -9.91
C LEU A 4 -21.56 -3.69 -9.21
N PHE A 5 -20.56 -3.22 -9.96
CA PHE A 5 -19.60 -2.22 -9.47
C PHE A 5 -20.05 -0.82 -9.90
N ILE A 6 -20.45 0.02 -8.94
CA ILE A 6 -20.71 1.45 -9.18
C ILE A 6 -19.70 2.27 -8.37
N LYS A 7 -18.89 3.07 -9.06
CA LYS A 7 -18.00 4.10 -8.47
C LYS A 7 -17.18 3.63 -7.26
N GLY A 8 -16.56 2.46 -7.35
CA GLY A 8 -15.65 1.95 -6.31
C GLY A 8 -16.33 1.57 -4.99
N THR A 9 -17.67 1.53 -4.92
CA THR A 9 -18.39 1.03 -3.75
C THR A 9 -19.17 -0.21 -4.14
N ALA A 10 -18.82 -1.33 -3.51
CA ALA A 10 -19.44 -2.62 -3.74
C ALA A 10 -20.71 -2.74 -2.88
N PHE A 11 -21.89 -2.78 -3.49
CA PHE A 11 -23.16 -3.04 -2.80
C PHE A 11 -23.68 -4.42 -3.18
N GLY A 12 -24.05 -5.21 -2.16
CA GLY A 12 -24.69 -6.53 -2.34
C GLY A 12 -23.79 -7.74 -2.08
N PHE A 13 -23.00 -7.73 -1.00
CA PHE A 13 -22.25 -8.92 -0.58
C PHE A 13 -22.98 -9.68 0.53
N ASP A 14 -23.03 -11.00 0.37
CA ASP A 14 -23.34 -11.94 1.44
C ASP A 14 -22.22 -11.88 2.51
N TYR A 15 -22.62 -11.72 3.77
CA TYR A 15 -21.72 -11.64 4.92
C TYR A 15 -20.77 -12.85 5.04
N LYS A 16 -21.20 -14.05 4.61
CA LYS A 16 -20.31 -15.23 4.58
C LYS A 16 -19.23 -15.11 3.53
N THR A 17 -19.59 -14.72 2.31
CA THR A 17 -18.63 -14.48 1.22
C THR A 17 -17.66 -13.34 1.57
N TRP A 18 -18.11 -12.33 2.31
CA TRP A 18 -17.30 -11.20 2.78
C TRP A 18 -16.17 -11.60 3.75
N ILE A 19 -16.42 -12.53 4.68
CA ILE A 19 -15.41 -13.02 5.63
C ILE A 19 -14.30 -13.82 4.92
N GLU A 20 -14.65 -14.47 3.81
CA GLU A 20 -13.75 -15.39 3.11
C GLU A 20 -12.90 -14.70 2.03
N ASP A 21 -13.35 -13.55 1.49
CA ASP A 21 -12.63 -12.84 0.43
C ASP A 21 -11.61 -11.82 0.97
N LYS A 22 -10.39 -12.33 1.23
CA LYS A 22 -9.24 -11.52 1.65
C LYS A 22 -8.84 -10.42 0.66
N LYS A 23 -9.21 -10.51 -0.63
CA LYS A 23 -8.85 -9.50 -1.64
C LYS A 23 -9.75 -8.26 -1.55
N LEU A 24 -11.03 -8.46 -1.22
CA LEU A 24 -12.00 -7.37 -1.10
C LEU A 24 -11.67 -6.45 0.09
N LEU A 25 -11.32 -7.01 1.26
CA LEU A 25 -10.98 -6.24 2.46
C LEU A 25 -9.77 -5.33 2.24
N SER A 26 -8.71 -5.84 1.61
CA SER A 26 -7.51 -5.06 1.29
C SER A 26 -7.82 -3.93 0.32
N SER A 27 -8.65 -4.20 -0.69
CA SER A 27 -9.08 -3.16 -1.65
C SER A 27 -9.91 -2.06 -1.00
N LEU A 28 -10.71 -2.41 0.01
CA LEU A 28 -11.55 -1.47 0.75
C LEU A 28 -10.71 -0.56 1.66
N LEU A 29 -9.71 -1.12 2.35
CA LEU A 29 -8.77 -0.35 3.18
C LEU A 29 -8.00 0.68 2.34
N LEU A 30 -7.50 0.27 1.16
CA LEU A 30 -6.80 1.15 0.22
C LEU A 30 -7.72 2.26 -0.33
N SER A 31 -8.98 1.93 -0.58
CA SER A 31 -9.97 2.92 -1.03
C SER A 31 -10.26 3.97 0.06
N VAL A 32 -10.38 3.54 1.32
CA VAL A 32 -10.55 4.44 2.46
C VAL A 32 -9.31 5.32 2.66
N LEU A 33 -8.12 4.73 2.54
CA LEU A 33 -6.83 5.44 2.58
C LEU A 33 -6.73 6.54 1.53
N ASP A 34 -6.98 6.21 0.27
CA ASP A 34 -6.92 7.17 -0.85
C ASP A 34 -7.99 8.26 -0.70
N THR A 35 -9.21 7.88 -0.29
CA THR A 35 -10.30 8.83 -0.04
C THR A 35 -9.93 9.82 1.08
N TRP A 36 -9.39 9.32 2.20
CA TRP A 36 -8.93 10.16 3.31
C TRP A 36 -7.83 11.12 2.83
N PHE A 37 -6.83 10.60 2.12
CA PHE A 37 -5.71 11.40 1.63
C PHE A 37 -6.17 12.54 0.73
N ARG A 38 -7.04 12.26 -0.25
CA ARG A 38 -7.58 13.26 -1.19
C ARG A 38 -8.53 14.26 -0.54
N THR A 39 -9.16 13.89 0.58
CA THR A 39 -10.05 14.77 1.32
C THR A 39 -9.25 15.76 2.18
N ILE A 40 -8.16 15.29 2.79
CA ILE A 40 -7.33 16.11 3.69
C ILE A 40 -6.31 16.96 2.93
N TYR A 41 -5.74 16.43 1.84
CA TYR A 41 -4.64 17.05 1.10
C TYR A 41 -5.02 17.43 -0.33
N ASN A 42 -4.56 18.60 -0.78
CA ASN A 42 -4.64 18.97 -2.19
C ASN A 42 -3.57 18.23 -3.03
N ALA A 43 -3.57 18.46 -4.34
CA ALA A 43 -2.61 17.83 -5.26
C ALA A 43 -1.13 18.18 -4.95
N GLN A 44 -0.87 19.27 -4.24
CA GLN A 44 0.46 19.68 -3.79
C GLN A 44 0.83 19.08 -2.42
N GLY A 45 -0.07 18.29 -1.82
CA GLY A 45 0.11 17.68 -0.52
C GLY A 45 -0.02 18.65 0.66
N ILE A 46 -0.69 19.79 0.46
CA ILE A 46 -0.99 20.78 1.49
C ILE A 46 -2.39 20.51 2.05
N ILE A 47 -2.56 20.65 3.36
CA ILE A 47 -3.84 20.43 4.03
C ILE A 47 -4.86 21.47 3.53
N VAL A 48 -6.06 21.02 3.17
CA VAL A 48 -7.10 21.89 2.57
C VAL A 48 -8.04 22.49 3.61
N SER A 49 -8.06 21.93 4.84
CA SER A 49 -8.93 22.34 5.95
C SER A 49 -8.15 22.98 7.10
N GLU A 50 -8.73 23.95 7.81
CA GLU A 50 -8.17 24.41 9.08
C GLU A 50 -8.23 23.28 10.12
N ILE A 51 -7.06 22.83 10.56
CA ILE A 51 -6.92 21.81 11.61
C ILE A 51 -5.94 22.29 12.69
N SER A 52 -5.98 21.68 13.86
CA SER A 52 -5.02 22.01 14.92
C SER A 52 -3.60 21.60 14.54
N LYS A 53 -2.58 22.26 15.12
CA LYS A 53 -1.17 21.88 14.91
C LYS A 53 -0.86 20.44 15.32
N GLU A 54 -1.59 19.93 16.30
CA GLU A 54 -1.42 18.56 16.80
C GLU A 54 -2.00 17.55 15.81
N GLN A 55 -3.17 17.85 15.24
CA GLN A 55 -3.76 17.08 14.14
C GLN A 55 -2.90 17.14 12.87
N GLU A 56 -2.36 18.30 12.52
CA GLU A 56 -1.43 18.46 11.40
C GLU A 56 -0.20 17.55 11.54
N ARG A 57 0.36 17.45 12.74
CA ARG A 57 1.49 16.56 13.01
C ARG A 57 1.13 15.10 12.81
N GLU A 58 0.00 14.64 13.37
CA GLU A 58 -0.43 13.25 13.23
C GLU A 58 -0.83 12.92 11.79
N TYR A 59 -1.52 13.82 11.10
CA TYR A 59 -1.87 13.64 9.69
C TYR A 59 -0.63 13.58 8.80
N GLY A 60 0.39 14.42 9.08
CA GLY A 60 1.67 14.36 8.39
C GLY A 60 2.38 13.01 8.54
N ARG A 61 2.27 12.35 9.70
CA ARG A 61 2.79 10.99 9.90
C ARG A 61 2.03 9.98 9.03
N ILE A 62 0.71 10.07 8.98
CA ILE A 62 -0.13 9.20 8.15
C ILE A 62 0.22 9.41 6.67
N LYS A 63 0.29 10.65 6.21
CA LYS A 63 0.68 11.02 4.85
C LYS A 63 2.01 10.38 4.45
N ASN A 64 3.04 10.56 5.27
CA ASN A 64 4.36 9.98 5.00
C ASN A 64 4.33 8.45 4.98
N ALA A 65 3.55 7.84 5.86
CA ALA A 65 3.39 6.40 5.91
C ALA A 65 2.66 5.85 4.67
N ILE A 66 1.62 6.54 4.18
CA ILE A 66 0.92 6.21 2.93
C ILE A 66 1.85 6.31 1.72
N LEU A 67 2.62 7.41 1.62
CA LEU A 67 3.59 7.58 0.54
C LEU A 67 4.70 6.51 0.59
N GLY A 68 5.13 6.12 1.79
CA GLY A 68 6.04 5.00 1.99
C GLY A 68 5.45 3.68 1.49
N PHE A 69 4.19 3.40 1.85
CA PHE A 69 3.45 2.22 1.40
C PHE A 69 3.31 2.16 -0.13
N GLU A 70 2.96 3.26 -0.79
CA GLU A 70 2.92 3.35 -2.25
C GLU A 70 4.30 3.10 -2.88
N GLY A 71 5.34 3.70 -2.30
CA GLY A 71 6.73 3.48 -2.72
C GLY A 71 7.15 2.02 -2.60
N ASP A 72 6.78 1.34 -1.51
CA ASP A 72 7.06 -0.08 -1.30
C ASP A 72 6.33 -0.96 -2.32
N LEU A 73 5.06 -0.67 -2.63
CA LEU A 73 4.31 -1.38 -3.68
C LEU A 73 4.95 -1.20 -5.07
N HIS A 74 5.38 0.02 -5.39
CA HIS A 74 6.11 0.31 -6.62
C HIS A 74 7.41 -0.51 -6.68
N ASN A 75 8.19 -0.51 -5.60
CA ASN A 75 9.45 -1.22 -5.52
C ASN A 75 9.27 -2.75 -5.64
N LEU A 76 8.22 -3.33 -5.06
CA LEU A 76 7.91 -4.75 -5.26
C LEU A 76 7.67 -5.08 -6.73
N THR A 77 6.96 -4.22 -7.44
CA THR A 77 6.66 -4.39 -8.87
C THR A 77 7.95 -4.32 -9.70
N VAL A 78 8.80 -3.32 -9.43
CA VAL A 78 10.11 -3.17 -10.09
C VAL A 78 11.00 -4.38 -9.81
N ASN A 79 11.13 -4.80 -8.54
CA ASN A 79 11.95 -5.93 -8.13
C ASN A 79 11.49 -7.23 -8.80
N TYR A 80 10.17 -7.47 -8.89
CA TYR A 80 9.62 -8.62 -9.59
C TYR A 80 9.99 -8.64 -11.08
N HIS A 81 9.87 -7.51 -11.78
CA HIS A 81 10.24 -7.41 -13.19
C HIS A 81 11.75 -7.56 -13.43
N LEU A 82 12.58 -7.01 -12.54
CA LEU A 82 14.03 -7.18 -12.61
C LEU A 82 14.43 -8.63 -12.36
N LEU A 83 13.84 -9.28 -11.36
CA LEU A 83 14.11 -10.68 -11.02
C LEU A 83 13.74 -11.60 -12.19
N THR A 84 12.54 -11.44 -12.75
CA THR A 84 12.08 -12.25 -13.90
C THR A 84 12.94 -12.04 -15.14
N SER A 85 13.43 -10.82 -15.36
CA SER A 85 14.34 -10.50 -16.47
C SER A 85 15.72 -11.11 -16.28
N LEU A 86 16.28 -11.03 -15.06
CA LEU A 86 17.59 -11.60 -14.72
C LEU A 86 17.59 -13.11 -14.79
N VAL A 87 16.55 -13.77 -14.27
CA VAL A 87 16.43 -15.24 -14.31
C VAL A 87 16.47 -15.75 -15.75
N LYS A 88 15.83 -15.04 -16.68
CA LYS A 88 15.79 -15.38 -18.11
C LYS A 88 17.05 -14.97 -18.91
N ASN A 89 17.97 -14.22 -18.29
CA ASN A 89 19.17 -13.75 -18.98
C ASN A 89 20.33 -14.73 -18.80
N ASP A 90 20.69 -15.44 -19.86
CA ASP A 90 21.80 -16.41 -19.86
C ASP A 90 23.17 -15.80 -20.20
N ASN A 91 23.20 -14.51 -20.56
CA ASN A 91 24.42 -13.80 -20.96
C ASN A 91 25.19 -13.20 -19.77
N ILE A 92 24.73 -13.40 -18.54
CA ILE A 92 25.36 -12.90 -17.32
C ILE A 92 26.13 -14.02 -16.65
N ASP A 93 27.35 -13.73 -16.22
CA ASP A 93 28.14 -14.65 -15.41
C ASP A 93 27.33 -15.18 -14.22
N LYS A 94 27.46 -16.48 -13.93
CA LYS A 94 26.63 -17.15 -12.94
C LYS A 94 26.81 -16.58 -11.53
N GLY A 95 28.03 -16.16 -11.17
CA GLY A 95 28.32 -15.55 -9.87
C GLY A 95 27.65 -14.17 -9.74
N ILE A 96 27.79 -13.34 -10.77
CA ILE A 96 27.16 -12.01 -10.83
C ILE A 96 25.64 -12.11 -10.84
N LYS A 97 25.09 -13.04 -11.63
CA LYS A 97 23.64 -13.32 -11.71
C LYS A 97 23.10 -13.72 -10.34
N SER A 98 23.81 -14.59 -9.61
CA SER A 98 23.44 -14.98 -8.25
C SER A 98 23.45 -13.79 -7.29
N LEU A 99 24.47 -12.93 -7.37
CA LEU A 99 24.57 -11.73 -6.52
C LEU A 99 23.37 -10.78 -6.73
N TYR A 100 23.02 -10.49 -7.98
CA TYR A 100 21.89 -9.62 -8.31
C TYR A 100 20.55 -10.20 -7.89
N ILE A 101 20.36 -11.52 -8.07
CA ILE A 101 19.15 -12.21 -7.62
C ILE A 101 19.02 -12.11 -6.10
N SER A 102 20.09 -12.37 -5.33
CA SER A 102 20.07 -12.26 -3.87
C SER A 102 19.68 -10.85 -3.41
N LEU A 103 20.28 -9.82 -3.99
CA LEU A 103 19.97 -8.42 -3.67
C LEU A 103 18.49 -8.08 -3.93
N LEU A 104 17.94 -8.52 -5.07
CA LEU A 104 16.54 -8.26 -5.40
C LEU A 104 15.57 -9.01 -4.48
N ILE A 105 15.91 -10.23 -4.07
CA ILE A 105 15.12 -11.00 -3.10
C ILE A 105 15.14 -10.31 -1.73
N GLU A 106 16.30 -9.84 -1.27
CA GLU A 106 16.41 -9.08 -0.01
C GLU A 106 15.55 -7.81 -0.06
N ASN A 107 15.66 -7.03 -1.13
CA ASN A 107 14.82 -5.83 -1.33
C ASN A 107 13.33 -6.18 -1.32
N TYR A 108 12.94 -7.23 -2.02
CA TYR A 108 11.55 -7.67 -2.07
C TYR A 108 11.01 -8.05 -0.68
N ILE A 109 11.79 -8.77 0.12
CA ILE A 109 11.41 -9.12 1.50
C ILE A 109 11.32 -7.87 2.39
N MET A 110 12.27 -6.93 2.26
CA MET A 110 12.24 -5.67 3.01
C MET A 110 10.98 -4.85 2.70
N ASN A 111 10.63 -4.70 1.42
CA ASN A 111 9.41 -3.97 1.03
C ASN A 111 8.15 -4.69 1.55
N ILE A 112 8.07 -6.03 1.47
CA ILE A 112 6.93 -6.78 2.06
C ILE A 112 6.80 -6.51 3.55
N ARG A 113 7.90 -6.58 4.29
CA ARG A 113 7.90 -6.34 5.75
C ARG A 113 7.39 -4.93 6.07
N SER A 114 7.87 -3.93 5.35
CA SER A 114 7.43 -2.54 5.50
C SER A 114 5.92 -2.39 5.29
N LEU A 115 5.36 -3.03 4.26
CA LEU A 115 3.90 -3.05 4.03
C LEU A 115 3.13 -3.69 5.18
N TYR A 116 3.62 -4.82 5.71
CA TYR A 116 3.00 -5.48 6.87
C TYR A 116 3.00 -4.61 8.12
N ASP A 117 4.14 -3.97 8.41
CA ASP A 117 4.28 -3.06 9.54
C ASP A 117 3.30 -1.88 9.41
N PHE A 118 3.17 -1.30 8.20
CA PHE A 118 2.20 -0.24 7.90
C PHE A 118 0.75 -0.69 8.12
N CYS A 119 0.34 -1.82 7.55
CA CYS A 119 -1.03 -2.33 7.67
C CYS A 119 -1.43 -2.59 9.14
N SER A 120 -0.46 -2.92 10.00
CA SER A 120 -0.70 -3.13 11.44
C SER A 120 -0.79 -1.84 12.26
N PHE A 121 -0.24 -0.74 11.74
CA PHE A 121 -0.11 0.55 12.44
C PHE A 121 -1.23 1.52 12.03
N PHE A 122 -1.56 1.57 10.74
CA PHE A 122 -2.53 2.52 10.20
C PHE A 122 -3.92 2.50 10.88
N PRO A 123 -4.57 1.34 11.14
CA PRO A 123 -5.86 1.31 11.83
C PRO A 123 -5.81 1.92 13.23
N ARG A 124 -4.69 1.76 13.95
CA ARG A 124 -4.51 2.33 15.30
C ARG A 124 -4.42 3.84 15.25
N ILE A 125 -3.77 4.38 14.23
CA ILE A 125 -3.67 5.83 14.06
C ILE A 125 -5.04 6.42 13.73
N ILE A 126 -5.82 5.80 12.82
CA ILE A 126 -7.19 6.28 12.53
C ILE A 126 -8.04 6.32 13.81
N MET A 127 -8.04 5.22 14.58
CA MET A 127 -8.83 5.14 15.81
C MET A 127 -8.36 6.13 16.91
N SER A 128 -7.11 6.60 16.84
CA SER A 128 -6.60 7.60 17.78
C SER A 128 -7.08 9.04 17.52
N ILE A 129 -7.68 9.30 16.36
CA ILE A 129 -8.16 10.63 15.95
C ILE A 129 -9.56 10.94 16.52
N GLU A 130 -10.32 9.92 16.95
CA GLU A 130 -11.69 10.09 17.48
C GLU A 130 -11.77 10.34 19.01
N ASN A 131 -10.64 10.47 19.71
CA ASN A 131 -10.57 10.85 21.13
C ASN A 131 -9.87 12.21 21.30
#